data_AF-A0A7W4DG02-F1
#
_entry.id   AF-A0A7W4DG02-F1
#
_cell.length_a   1.000
_cell.length_b   1.000
_cell.length_c   1.000
_cell.angle_alpha   90.00
_cell.angle_beta   90.00
_cell.angle_gamma   90.00
#
_symmetry.space_group_name_H-M   'P 1'
#
loop_
_entity.id
_entity.type
_entity.pdbx_description
1 polymer ?
#
loop_
_entity_poly.entity_id
_entity_poly.type
_entity_poly.pdbx_seq_one_letter_code
_entity_poly.pdbx_strand_id
1 'polypeptide(L)' 'MVQVDESYFGKRRSKQPQHIVVGAKDTATGRIALRITDSRDRQPLEQFVQDYIVAGSLVAIDKWWAYDELELLGYTHS' A
#
# COMPACT_ATOMS: atom_id res chain seq x y z
N MET A 1 -7.99 -10.08 6.92
CA MET A 1 -6.72 -9.94 6.19
C MET A 1 -6.92 -8.84 5.17
N VAL A 2 -5.98 -7.92 5.07
CA VAL A 2 -6.07 -6.81 4.12
C VAL A 2 -5.00 -7.01 3.06
N GLN A 3 -5.40 -7.13 1.81
CA GLN A 3 -4.48 -7.21 0.68
C GLN A 3 -4.14 -5.79 0.22
N VAL A 4 -2.87 -5.46 0.07
CA VAL A 4 -2.42 -4.17 -0.43
C VAL A 4 -1.58 -4.37 -1.69
N ASP A 5 -1.83 -3.55 -2.71
CA ASP A 5 -1.14 -3.63 -4.01
C ASP A 5 -1.00 -2.25 -4.66
N GLU A 6 -0.02 -2.09 -5.54
CA GLU A 6 0.23 -0.87 -6.30
C GLU A 6 0.11 -1.06 -7.81
N SER A 7 -0.69 -0.20 -8.43
CA SER A 7 -0.80 -0.12 -9.89
C SER A 7 -0.14 1.13 -10.45
N TYR A 8 0.73 0.94 -11.44
CA TYR A 8 1.45 2.02 -12.12
C TYR A 8 0.62 2.59 -13.27
N PHE A 9 0.39 3.90 -13.24
CA PHE A 9 -0.28 4.66 -14.29
C PHE A 9 0.71 5.61 -14.94
N GLY A 10 1.19 5.22 -16.12
CA GLY A 10 2.14 6.02 -16.88
C GLY A 10 2.78 5.26 -18.03
N LYS A 11 3.41 6.00 -18.95
CA LYS A 11 4.22 5.38 -20.01
C LYS A 11 5.58 4.96 -19.45
N ARG A 12 5.87 3.67 -19.51
CA ARG A 12 7.08 2.98 -19.01
C ARG A 12 8.45 3.55 -19.43
N ARG A 13 8.49 4.43 -20.44
CA ARG A 13 9.70 5.09 -20.99
C ARG A 13 9.66 6.61 -20.93
N SER A 14 8.83 7.18 -20.06
CA SER A 14 8.72 8.62 -19.88
C SER A 14 9.64 9.11 -18.75
N LYS A 15 10.27 10.28 -18.93
CA LYS A 15 10.88 11.04 -17.82
C LYS A 15 9.84 11.76 -16.95
N GLN A 16 8.55 11.65 -17.30
CA GLN A 16 7.47 12.27 -16.54
C GLN A 16 7.23 11.52 -15.22
N PRO A 17 6.73 12.22 -14.19
CA PRO A 17 6.27 11.60 -12.95
C PRO A 17 5.31 10.44 -13.26
N GLN A 18 5.51 9.30 -12.61
CA GLN A 18 4.58 8.17 -12.72
C GLN A 18 3.57 8.28 -11.58
N HIS A 19 2.29 8.19 -11.93
CA HIS A 19 1.24 8.12 -10.93
C HIS A 19 1.09 6.66 -10.48
N ILE A 20 0.92 6.46 -9.19
CA ILE A 20 0.71 5.15 -8.59
C ILE A 20 -0.64 5.19 -7.90
N VAL A 21 -1.44 4.15 -8.12
CA VAL A 21 -2.65 3.91 -7.33
C VAL A 21 -2.32 2.79 -6.36
N VAL A 22 -2.35 3.12 -5.07
CA VAL A 22 -2.25 2.14 -3.98
C VAL A 22 -3.66 1.72 -3.62
N GLY A 23 -3.90 0.42 -3.55
CA GLY A 23 -5.18 -0.13 -3.15
C GLY A 23 -5.05 -1.07 -1.97
N ALA A 24 -6.04 -1.02 -1.08
CA ALA A 24 -6.22 -1.97 0.01
C ALA A 24 -7.60 -2.63 -0.12
N LYS A 25 -7.66 -3.95 0.06
CA LYS A 25 -8.91 -4.71 0.10
C LYS A 25 -8.95 -5.58 1.35
N ASP A 26 -9.90 -5.29 2.22
CA ASP A 26 -10.23 -6.18 3.33
C ASP A 26 -11.02 -7.39 2.81
N THR A 27 -10.42 -8.58 2.90
CA THR A 27 -11.04 -9.81 2.40
C THR A 27 -12.21 -10.29 3.24
N ALA A 28 -12.30 -9.87 4.51
CA ALA A 28 -13.38 -10.27 5.40
C ALA A 28 -14.65 -9.42 5.19
N THR A 29 -14.47 -8.12 4.98
CA THR A 29 -15.61 -7.18 4.83
C THR A 29 -15.90 -6.79 3.39
N GLY A 30 -14.96 -7.03 2.47
CA GLY A 30 -15.03 -6.56 1.08
C GLY A 30 -14.79 -5.06 0.92
N ARG A 31 -14.42 -4.34 1.98
CA ARG A 31 -14.11 -2.91 1.92
C ARG A 31 -12.86 -2.66 1.10
N ILE A 32 -12.90 -1.60 0.31
CA ILE A 32 -11.80 -1.18 -0.57
C ILE A 32 -11.41 0.26 -0.23
N ALA A 33 -10.12 0.52 -0.10
CA ALA A 33 -9.55 1.85 -0.01
C ALA A 33 -8.56 2.06 -1.16
N LEU A 34 -8.54 3.26 -1.73
CA LEU A 34 -7.66 3.63 -2.85
C LEU A 34 -7.03 4.99 -2.57
N ARG A 35 -5.75 5.15 -2.92
CA ARG A 35 -5.03 6.43 -2.88
C ARG A 35 -4.14 6.60 -4.10
N ILE A 36 -4.18 7.79 -4.69
CA ILE A 36 -3.23 8.20 -5.72
C ILE A 36 -2.00 8.80 -5.02
N THR A 37 -0.81 8.35 -5.40
CA THR A 37 0.48 8.88 -4.95
C THR A 37 1.43 9.01 -6.13
N ASP A 38 2.31 10.01 -6.09
CA ASP A 38 3.37 10.20 -7.10
C ASP A 38 4.70 9.57 -6.68
N SER A 39 4.73 8.97 -5.47
CA SER A 39 5.92 8.34 -4.91
C SER A 39 5.61 6.94 -4.36
N ARG A 40 6.57 6.04 -4.57
CA ARG A 40 6.65 4.68 -4.00
C ARG A 40 7.50 4.62 -2.74
N ASP A 41 7.86 5.77 -2.20
CA ASP A 41 8.65 5.84 -0.99
C ASP A 41 7.85 5.28 0.17
N ARG A 42 8.57 4.85 1.20
CA ARG A 42 8.00 4.26 2.39
C ARG A 42 6.94 5.14 3.05
N GLN A 43 7.24 6.43 3.24
CA GLN A 43 6.37 7.35 3.95
C GLN A 43 4.93 7.45 3.38
N PRO A 44 4.70 7.69 2.07
CA PRO A 44 3.34 7.75 1.54
C PRO A 44 2.58 6.41 1.62
N LEU A 45 3.31 5.28 1.55
CA LEU A 45 2.72 3.94 1.65
C LEU A 45 2.35 3.58 3.09
N GLU A 46 3.23 3.86 4.06
CA GLU A 46 2.94 3.70 5.49
C GLU A 46 1.76 4.58 5.93
N GLN A 47 1.72 5.84 5.48
CA GLN A 47 0.61 6.74 5.79
C GLN A 47 -0.71 6.20 5.23
N PHE A 48 -0.70 5.61 4.04
CA PHE A 48 -1.89 4.97 3.47
C PHE A 48 -2.39 3.80 4.33
N VAL A 49 -1.48 2.95 4.81
CA VAL A 49 -1.81 1.83 5.71
C VAL A 49 -2.39 2.35 7.01
N GLN A 50 -1.76 3.35 7.64
CA GLN A 50 -2.24 3.93 8.90
C GLN A 50 -3.62 4.58 8.79
N ASP A 51 -3.89 5.26 7.67
CA ASP A 51 -5.14 6.00 7.48
C ASP A 51 -6.35 5.07 7.23
N TYR A 52 -6.14 3.91 6.60
CA TYR A 52 -7.24 3.05 6.13
C TYR A 52 -7.26 1.63 6.70
N ILE A 53 -6.19 1.19 7.34
CA ILE A 53 -6.06 -0.17 7.87
C ILE A 53 -5.94 -0.09 9.39
N VAL A 54 -6.85 -0.80 10.07
CA VAL A 54 -6.86 -0.87 11.54
C VAL A 54 -5.58 -1.56 12.03
N ALA A 55 -4.87 -0.93 12.97
CA ALA A 55 -3.69 -1.51 13.62
C ALA A 55 -3.97 -2.93 14.16
N GLY A 56 -2.97 -3.82 14.08
CA GLY A 56 -3.12 -5.24 14.42
C GLY A 56 -3.76 -6.10 13.31
N SER A 57 -4.12 -5.51 12.17
CA SER A 57 -4.57 -6.28 11.00
C SER A 57 -3.40 -7.01 10.33
N LEU A 58 -3.64 -8.22 9.83
CA LEU A 58 -2.72 -8.92 8.93
C LEU A 58 -2.80 -8.29 7.52
N VAL A 59 -1.70 -7.71 7.05
CA VAL A 59 -1.54 -7.07 5.76
C VAL A 59 -0.77 -7.99 4.81
N ALA A 60 -1.39 -8.44 3.73
CA ALA A 60 -0.73 -9.22 2.69
C ALA A 60 -0.24 -8.28 1.57
N ILE A 61 1.06 -8.34 1.27
CA ILE A 61 1.76 -7.43 0.36
C ILE A 61 2.79 -8.22 -0.45
N ASP A 62 2.86 -7.99 -1.76
CA ASP A 62 3.82 -8.71 -2.60
C ASP A 62 5.23 -8.10 -2.47
N LYS A 63 6.00 -8.62 -1.51
CA LYS A 63 7.47 -8.49 -1.36
C LYS A 63 8.05 -7.11 -1.71
N TRP A 64 7.45 -6.06 -1.16
CA TRP A 64 7.91 -4.69 -1.38
C TRP A 64 8.63 -4.14 -0.15
N TRP A 65 9.91 -3.80 -0.32
CA TRP A 65 10.79 -3.31 0.77
C TRP A 65 10.24 -2.10 1.53
N ALA A 66 9.37 -1.29 0.90
CA ALA A 66 8.80 -0.11 1.53
C ALA A 66 7.74 -0.42 2.60
N TYR A 67 7.45 -1.70 2.87
CA TYR A 67 6.57 -2.13 3.95
C TYR A 67 7.29 -2.93 5.05
N ASP A 68 8.63 -3.07 4.99
CA ASP A 68 9.41 -3.85 5.96
C ASP A 68 9.28 -3.32 7.41
N GLU A 69 8.90 -2.05 7.60
CA GLU A 69 8.71 -1.44 8.92
C GLU A 69 7.26 -1.51 9.42
N LEU A 70 6.34 -2.14 8.68
CA LEU A 70 4.95 -2.31 9.14
C LEU A 70 4.84 -3.08 10.45
N GLU A 71 5.76 -4.02 10.72
CA GLU A 71 5.83 -4.73 12.00
C GLU A 71 6.10 -3.78 13.18
N LEU A 72 6.94 -2.76 12.98
CA LEU A 72 7.22 -1.74 13.99
C LEU A 72 6.01 -0.83 14.25
N LEU A 73 5.10 -0.75 13.29
CA LEU A 73 3.84 0.00 13.38
C LEU A 73 2.67 -0.85 13.90
N GLY A 74 2.92 -2.11 14.28
CA GLY A 74 1.92 -3.00 14.87
C GLY A 74 1.07 -3.76 13.85
N TYR A 75 1.54 -3.89 12.61
CA TYR A 75 0.90 -4.70 11.57
C TYR A 75 1.73 -5.96 11.30
N THR A 76 1.07 -7.10 11.13
CA THR A 76 1.75 -8.32 10.66
C THR A 76 1.69 -8.36 9.14
N HIS A 77 2.77 -8.77 8.45
CA HIS A 77 2.75 -8.92 7.00
C HIS A 77 3.32 -10.25 6.48
N SER A 78 2.87 -10.69 5.31
CA SER A 78 3.28 -11.93 4.63
C SER A 78 3.37 -11.77 3.12
#